data_AF-A0A924Z497-F1
#
_entry.id   AF-A0A924Z497-F1
#
_cell.length_a   1.000
_cell.length_b   1.000
_cell.length_c   1.000
_cell.angle_alpha   90.00
_cell.angle_beta   90.00
_cell.angle_gamma   90.00
#
_symmetry.space_group_name_H-M   'P 1'
#
loop_
_entity.id
_entity.type
_entity.pdbx_description
1 polymer ?
#
loop_
_entity_poly.entity_id
_entity_poly.type
_entity_poly.pdbx_seq_one_letter_code
_entity_poly.pdbx_strand_id
1 'polypeptide(L)' 'MTSQLQQVIHLAQSLSLEEQLELLKTLSAMIQQPHSSDQTTTADTEFSAESFRQSWQQAVTGQTLPLSQLWEGIDID' A
#
# COMPACT_ATOMS: atom_id res chain seq x y z
N MET A 1 6.02 -19.98 5.71
CA MET A 1 6.34 -18.58 5.34
C MET A 1 5.14 -17.62 5.41
N THR A 2 3.96 -18.02 5.91
CA THR A 2 2.76 -17.14 6.01
C THR A 2 2.51 -16.58 7.41
N SER A 3 3.03 -17.23 8.46
CA SER A 3 2.74 -16.87 9.85
C SER A 3 3.27 -15.49 10.24
N GLN A 4 4.45 -15.09 9.77
CA GLN A 4 5.01 -13.77 10.10
C GLN A 4 4.21 -12.63 9.45
N LEU A 5 3.81 -12.78 8.18
CA LEU A 5 2.96 -11.80 7.51
C LEU A 5 1.59 -11.70 8.18
N GLN A 6 0.97 -12.82 8.55
CA GLN A 6 -0.29 -12.81 9.31
C GLN A 6 -0.13 -12.12 10.66
N GLN A 7 0.97 -12.33 11.38
CA GLN A 7 1.25 -11.66 12.65
C GLN A 7 1.40 -10.14 12.46
N VAL A 8 2.12 -9.70 11.44
CA VAL A 8 2.32 -8.27 11.14
C VAL A 8 1.00 -7.62 10.72
N ILE A 9 0.17 -8.31 9.93
CA ILE A 9 -1.17 -7.84 9.55
C ILE A 9 -2.07 -7.70 10.79
N HIS A 10 -2.04 -8.69 11.69
CA HIS A 10 -2.84 -8.67 12.90
C HIS A 10 -2.40 -7.55 13.87
N LEU A 11 -1.09 -7.31 13.97
CA LEU A 11 -0.52 -6.20 14.73
C LEU A 11 -0.96 -4.85 14.13
N ALA A 12 -0.85 -4.70 12.80
CA ALA A 12 -1.27 -3.50 12.11
C ALA A 12 -2.77 -3.22 12.29
N GLN A 13 -3.61 -4.25 12.34
CA GLN A 13 -5.05 -4.12 12.61
C GLN A 13 -5.39 -3.75 14.06
N SER A 14 -4.50 -4.04 15.01
CA SER A 14 -4.69 -3.70 16.43
C SER A 14 -4.34 -2.24 16.78
N LEU A 15 -3.65 -1.54 15.87
CA LEU A 15 -3.29 -0.13 16.01
C LEU A 15 -4.50 0.77 15.73
N SER A 16 -4.51 1.96 16.33
CA SER A 16 -5.49 2.99 16.00
C SER A 16 -5.30 3.53 14.58
N LEU A 17 -6.33 4.17 14.04
CA LEU A 17 -6.30 4.71 12.66
C LEU A 17 -5.15 5.70 12.45
N GLU A 18 -4.86 6.53 13.46
CA GLU A 18 -3.81 7.54 13.42
C GLU A 18 -2.42 6.89 13.34
N GLU A 19 -2.19 5.86 14.17
CA GLU A 19 -0.96 5.06 14.17
C GLU A 19 -0.77 4.27 12.86
N GLN A 20 -1.85 3.73 12.29
CA GLN A 20 -1.80 3.05 10.99
C GLN A 20 -1.37 3.99 9.86
N LEU A 21 -1.88 5.22 9.89
CA LEU A 21 -1.57 6.29 8.94
C LEU A 21 -0.11 6.73 9.06
N GLU A 22 0.37 6.89 10.29
CA GLU A 22 1.75 7.26 10.56
C GLU A 22 2.72 6.15 10.11
N LEU A 23 2.43 4.89 10.45
CA LEU A 23 3.18 3.73 10.01
C LEU A 23 3.27 3.67 8.48
N LEU A 24 2.15 3.86 7.78
CA LEU A 24 2.14 3.86 6.32
C LEU A 24 2.96 5.02 5.73
N LYS A 25 2.85 6.22 6.29
CA LYS A 25 3.67 7.37 5.86
C LYS A 25 5.15 7.05 6.01
N THR A 26 5.56 6.49 7.14
CA THR A 26 6.95 6.08 7.38
C THR A 26 7.40 5.00 6.41
N LEU A 27 6.60 3.94 6.20
CA LEU A 27 6.90 2.89 5.22
C LEU A 27 7.04 3.45 3.81
N SER A 28 6.11 4.32 3.39
CA SER A 28 6.15 4.96 2.08
C SER A 28 7.43 5.78 1.91
N ALA A 29 7.82 6.57 2.92
CA ALA A 29 9.03 7.37 2.88
C ALA A 29 10.29 6.47 2.82
N MET A 30 10.31 5.36 3.55
CA MET A 30 11.41 4.39 3.49
C MET A 30 11.53 3.71 2.12
N ILE A 31 10.41 3.43 1.45
CA ILE A 31 10.41 2.86 0.09
C ILE A 31 10.84 3.91 -0.96
N GLN A 32 10.61 5.20 -0.70
CA GLN A 32 10.91 6.31 -1.61
C GLN A 32 12.36 6.83 -1.55
N GLN A 33 13.24 6.29 -0.71
CA GLN A 33 14.66 6.71 -0.64
C GLN A 33 15.63 5.53 -0.92
N PRO A 34 16.72 5.65 -1.72
CA PRO A 34 17.03 6.58 -2.80
C PRO A 34 17.40 5.86 -4.12
N HIS A 35 16.53 5.98 -5.13
CA HIS A 35 16.99 6.07 -6.52
C HIS A 35 16.81 7.52 -6.94
N SER A 36 17.78 8.37 -6.61
CA SER A 36 17.80 9.75 -7.08
C SER A 36 17.98 9.75 -8.60
N SER A 37 16.96 10.16 -9.35
CA SER A 37 17.03 11.04 -10.53
C SER A 37 15.75 10.88 -11.34
N ASP A 38 14.70 11.62 -11.00
CA ASP A 38 14.32 12.82 -11.74
C ASP A 38 13.08 13.43 -11.10
N GLN A 39 13.11 14.75 -10.95
CA GLN A 39 11.90 15.49 -10.69
C GLN A 39 10.97 15.26 -11.87
N THR A 40 9.82 14.64 -11.65
CA THR A 40 8.62 15.13 -12.33
C THR A 40 7.38 14.84 -11.54
N THR A 41 6.65 15.94 -11.36
CA THR A 41 5.25 15.97 -10.99
C THR A 41 5.02 15.76 -9.50
N THR A 42 5.09 16.89 -8.80
CA THR A 42 3.99 17.38 -7.95
C THR A 42 2.63 16.99 -8.54
N ALA A 43 2.25 15.72 -8.45
CA ALA A 43 0.87 15.36 -8.46
C ALA A 43 0.42 15.69 -7.05
N ASP A 44 -0.41 16.71 -6.94
CA ASP A 44 -1.28 16.98 -5.82
C ASP A 44 -2.12 15.71 -5.56
N THR A 45 -1.47 14.70 -5.01
CA THR A 45 -2.10 13.49 -4.51
C THR A 45 -2.14 13.75 -3.03
N GLU A 46 -3.08 14.61 -2.63
CA GLU A 46 -3.47 14.71 -1.24
C GLU A 46 -3.71 13.28 -0.78
N PHE A 47 -2.83 12.77 0.10
CA PHE A 47 -2.96 11.44 0.65
C PHE A 47 -4.29 11.40 1.40
N SER A 48 -5.35 10.91 0.75
CA SER A 48 -6.67 10.85 1.35
C SER A 48 -6.72 9.67 2.29
N ALA A 49 -6.82 9.96 3.60
CA ALA A 49 -7.00 8.96 4.64
C ALA A 49 -8.20 8.05 4.37
N GLU A 50 -9.23 8.58 3.70
CA GLU A 50 -10.43 7.82 3.31
C GLU A 50 -10.10 6.79 2.23
N SER A 51 -9.42 7.21 1.16
CA SER A 51 -8.97 6.33 0.07
C SER A 51 -8.03 5.23 0.59
N PHE A 52 -7.17 5.56 1.56
CA PHE A 52 -6.31 4.59 2.22
C PHE A 52 -7.13 3.56 3.01
N ARG A 53 -8.04 4.01 3.88
CA ARG A 53 -8.90 3.11 4.68
C ARG A 53 -9.65 2.12 3.79
N GLN A 54 -10.23 2.62 2.70
CA GLN A 54 -10.97 1.79 1.76
C GLN A 54 -10.06 0.74 1.12
N SER A 55 -8.90 1.15 0.61
CA SER A 55 -7.92 0.26 -0.02
C SER A 55 -7.35 -0.77 0.97
N TRP A 56 -7.11 -0.36 2.22
CA TRP A 56 -6.63 -1.24 3.28
C TRP A 56 -7.66 -2.28 3.70
N GLN A 57 -8.94 -1.88 3.85
CA GLN A 57 -10.04 -2.82 4.09
C GLN A 57 -10.17 -3.84 2.97
N GLN A 58 -10.04 -3.42 1.71
CA GLN A 58 -10.06 -4.33 0.56
C GLN A 58 -8.90 -5.33 0.62
N ALA A 59 -7.69 -4.88 0.94
CA ALA A 59 -6.51 -5.73 1.12
C ALA A 59 -6.68 -6.76 2.24
N VAL A 60 -7.14 -6.31 3.41
CA VAL A 60 -7.33 -7.18 4.59
C VAL A 60 -8.46 -8.20 4.39
N THR A 61 -9.54 -7.81 3.70
CA THR A 61 -10.69 -8.70 3.43
C THR A 61 -10.48 -9.62 2.23
N GLY A 62 -9.34 -9.51 1.53
CA GLY A 62 -9.05 -10.29 0.34
C GLY A 62 -9.86 -9.88 -0.89
N GLN A 63 -10.50 -8.71 -0.86
CA GLN A 63 -11.12 -8.07 -2.02
C GLN A 63 -10.04 -7.38 -2.86
N THR A 64 -9.04 -8.13 -3.30
CA THR A 64 -7.95 -7.64 -4.15
C THR A 64 -7.85 -8.46 -5.42
N LEU A 65 -7.40 -7.82 -6.49
CA LEU A 65 -7.07 -8.52 -7.71
C LEU A 65 -5.62 -9.04 -7.60
N PRO A 66 -5.34 -10.31 -7.95
CA PRO A 66 -3.97 -10.81 -8.02
C PRO A 66 -3.16 -9.99 -9.04
N LEU A 67 -1.91 -9.68 -8.72
CA LEU A 67 -1.03 -8.94 -9.63
C LEU A 67 -0.88 -9.65 -10.99
N SER A 68 -0.88 -10.98 -11.00
CA SER A 68 -0.82 -11.78 -12.24
C SER A 68 -2.03 -11.58 -13.16
N GLN A 69 -3.20 -11.25 -12.60
CA GLN A 69 -4.44 -11.02 -13.33
C GLN A 69 -4.49 -9.61 -13.95
N LEU A 70 -3.67 -8.67 -13.49
CA LEU A 70 -3.60 -7.33 -14.10
C LEU A 70 -3.00 -7.35 -15.51
N TRP A 71 -2.19 -8.36 -15.82
CA TRP A 71 -1.58 -8.57 -17.13
C TRP A 71 -2.41 -9.48 -18.03
N GLU A 72 -3.51 -10.04 -17.51
CA GLU A 72 -4.39 -10.90 -18.29
C GLU A 72 -5.16 -10.04 -19.31
N GLY A 73 -4.92 -10.30 -20.60
CA GLY A 73 -5.48 -9.51 -21.70
C GLY A 73 -4.63 -8.32 -22.15
N ILE A 74 -3.46 -8.10 -21.55
CA ILE A 74 -2.43 -7.20 -22.08
C ILE A 74 -1.46 -8.06 -22.91
N ASP A 75 -1.70 -8.15 -24.21
CA ASP A 75 -0.75 -8.76 -25.15
C ASP A 75 0.42 -7.78 -25.32
N ILE A 76 1.62 -8.19 -24.92
CA ILE A 76 2.83 -7.40 -25.10
C ILE A 76 3.49 -7.92 -26.38
N ASP A 77 3.13 -7.31 -27.52
CA ASP A 77 3.80 -7.55 -28.81
C ASP A 77 5.19 -6.89 -28.84
#